data_AF-A0A942URI8-F1
#
_entry.id   AF-A0A942URI8-F1
#
_cell.length_a   1.000
_cell.length_b   1.000
_cell.length_c   1.000
_cell.angle_alpha   90.00
_cell.angle_beta   90.00
_cell.angle_gamma   90.00
#
_symmetry.space_group_name_H-M   'P 1'
#
loop_
_entity.id
_entity.type
_entity.pdbx_description
1 polymer ?
#
loop_
_entity_poly.entity_id
_entity_poly.type
_entity_poly.pdbx_seq_one_letter_code
_entity_poly.pdbx_strand_id
1 'polypeptide(L)' 'MDKFFKRHPLVVDKNLAKIFGLNEVLVLQQINYWLELNKKNNNNFHEGRYWTYNTLEEWREEFPFLSSRGVI' A
#
# COMPACT_ATOMS: atom_id res chain seq x y z
N MET A 1 -8.87 18.91 14.09
CA MET A 1 -7.48 18.52 13.76
C MET A 1 -7.11 17.16 14.35
N ASP A 2 -7.58 16.82 15.56
CA ASP A 2 -7.35 15.52 16.25
C ASP A 2 -7.92 14.28 15.52
N LYS A 3 -8.91 14.43 14.63
CA LYS A 3 -9.47 13.31 13.83
C LYS A 3 -8.51 12.76 12.76
N PHE A 4 -7.53 13.54 12.31
CA PHE A 4 -6.62 13.15 11.21
C PHE A 4 -5.46 12.28 11.67
N PHE A 5 -4.94 12.49 12.89
CA PHE A 5 -3.75 11.77 13.36
C PHE A 5 -4.05 10.45 14.09
N LYS A 6 -5.31 10.21 14.45
CA LYS A 6 -5.76 8.93 15.03
C LYS A 6 -5.98 7.82 13.98
N ARG A 7 -5.99 8.18 12.70
CA ARG A 7 -6.13 7.23 11.58
C ARG A 7 -4.84 7.30 10.78
N HIS A 8 -4.12 6.18 10.67
CA HIS A 8 -2.85 6.10 9.94
C HIS A 8 -2.98 6.74 8.56
N PRO A 9 -2.41 7.94 8.33
CA PRO A 9 -2.67 8.67 7.10
C PRO A 9 -1.89 8.02 5.95
N LEU A 10 -2.51 8.01 4.77
CA LEU A 10 -1.79 7.73 3.53
C LEU A 10 -0.84 8.89 3.25
N VAL A 11 0.46 8.63 3.42
CA VAL A 11 1.54 9.52 3.00
C VAL A 11 1.87 9.17 1.56
N VAL A 12 2.22 10.14 0.70
CA VAL A 12 2.67 9.84 -0.67
C VAL A 12 3.88 10.69 -1.01
N ASP A 13 4.88 10.09 -1.68
CA ASP A 13 6.01 10.84 -2.21
C ASP A 13 5.59 11.57 -3.50
N LYS A 14 5.71 12.90 -3.47
CA LYS A 14 5.28 13.75 -4.59
C LYS A 14 6.15 13.59 -5.84
N ASN A 15 7.44 13.29 -5.67
CA ASN A 15 8.35 13.11 -6.80
C ASN A 15 8.07 11.78 -7.49
N LEU A 16 7.84 10.72 -6.71
CA LEU A 16 7.42 9.43 -7.27
C LEU A 16 6.07 9.57 -7.97
N ALA A 17 5.10 10.25 -7.36
CA ALA A 17 3.77 10.43 -7.95
C ALA A 17 3.83 11.19 -9.29
N LYS A 18 4.81 12.09 -9.44
CA LYS A 18 5.08 12.78 -10.71
C LYS A 18 5.65 11.85 -11.79
N ILE A 19 6.43 10.84 -11.40
CA ILE A 19 7.09 9.91 -12.31
C ILE A 19 6.14 8.79 -12.74
N PHE A 20 5.41 8.20 -11.78
CA PHE A 20 4.63 6.98 -12.00
C PHE A 20 3.12 7.23 -12.09
N GLY A 21 2.63 8.36 -11.60
CA GLY A 21 1.20 8.60 -11.36
C GLY A 21 0.81 8.38 -9.90
N LEU A 22 -0.28 9.02 -9.47
CA LEU A 22 -0.70 8.99 -8.07
C LEU A 22 -1.14 7.58 -7.64
N ASN A 23 -1.88 6.90 -8.51
CA ASN A 23 -2.50 5.61 -8.21
C ASN A 23 -1.44 4.51 -8.07
N GLU A 24 -0.46 4.52 -8.97
CA GLU A 24 0.66 3.61 -9.04
C GLU A 24 1.53 3.73 -7.79
N VAL A 25 1.82 4.95 -7.34
CA VAL A 25 2.62 5.17 -6.13
C VAL A 25 1.87 4.77 -4.87
N LEU A 26 0.55 4.98 -4.81
CA LEU A 26 -0.25 4.50 -3.69
C LEU A 26 -0.19 2.97 -3.55
N VAL A 27 -0.31 2.23 -4.67
CA VAL A 27 -0.17 0.77 -4.68
C VAL A 27 1.23 0.34 -4.24
N LEU A 28 2.29 0.93 -4.83
CA LEU A 28 3.67 0.62 -4.46
C LEU A 28 3.95 0.86 -2.97
N GLN A 29 3.40 1.95 -2.42
CA GLN A 29 3.58 2.29 -1.03
C GLN A 29 2.82 1.34 -0.09
N GLN A 30 1.63 0.89 -0.47
CA GLN A 30 0.88 -0.10 0.29
C GLN A 30 1.58 -1.47 0.30
N ILE A 31 2.14 -1.89 -0.84
CA ILE A 31 2.98 -3.10 -0.92
C ILE A 31 4.16 -2.98 0.05
N ASN A 32 4.87 -1.85 0.02
CA ASN A 32 6.00 -1.60 0.93
C ASN A 32 5.59 -1.63 2.40
N TYR A 33 4.44 -1.04 2.75
CA TYR A 33 3.89 -1.11 4.11
C TYR A 33 3.68 -2.55 4.57
N TRP A 34 3.04 -3.38 3.74
CA TRP A 34 2.81 -4.78 4.07
C TRP A 34 4.11 -5.59 4.20
N LEU A 35 5.10 -5.33 3.35
CA LEU A 35 6.41 -5.97 3.44
C LEU A 35 7.12 -5.63 4.76
N GLU A 36 7.11 -4.36 5.17
CA GLU A 36 7.70 -3.93 6.45
C GLU A 36 6.93 -4.50 7.66
N LEU A 37 5.60 -4.59 7.57
CA LEU A 37 4.79 -5.21 8.62
C LEU A 37 5.08 -6.71 8.73
N ASN A 38 5.16 -7.43 7.61
CA ASN A 38 5.50 -8.85 7.58
C ASN A 38 6.92 -9.08 8.12
N LYS A 39 7.87 -8.23 7.77
CA LYS A 39 9.23 -8.24 8.35
C LYS A 39 9.23 -8.02 9.85
N LYS A 40 8.50 -7.01 10.34
CA LYS A 40 8.39 -6.69 11.78
C LYS A 40 7.76 -7.82 12.58
N ASN A 41 6.75 -8.48 12.01
CA ASN A 41 6.00 -9.55 12.66
C ASN A 41 6.58 -10.94 12.40
N ASN A 42 7.64 -11.04 11.60
CA ASN A 42 8.25 -12.27 11.13
C ASN A 42 7.27 -13.23 10.42
N ASN A 43 6.37 -12.67 9.61
CA ASN A 43 5.39 -13.41 8.80
C ASN A 43 5.83 -13.48 7.34
N ASN A 44 5.39 -14.49 6.60
CA ASN A 44 5.59 -14.60 5.14
C ASN A 44 7.07 -14.49 4.68
N PHE A 45 8.00 -15.03 5.48
CA PHE A 45 9.41 -15.12 5.12
C PHE A 45 9.67 -16.39 4.31
N HIS A 46 10.03 -16.23 3.03
CA HIS A 46 10.27 -17.33 2.11
C HIS A 46 11.51 -17.02 1.26
N GLU A 47 12.42 -18.00 1.16
CA GLU A 47 13.62 -17.92 0.31
C GLU A 47 14.50 -16.69 0.57
N GLY A 48 14.66 -16.33 1.86
CA GLY A 48 15.50 -15.19 2.24
C GLY A 48 14.84 -13.83 2.06
N ARG A 49 13.55 -13.77 1.72
CA ARG A 49 12.80 -12.53 1.49
C ARG A 49 11.45 -12.54 2.20
N TYR A 50 10.94 -11.35 2.52
CA TYR A 50 9.57 -11.17 2.98
C TYR A 50 8.65 -10.92 1.80
N TRP A 51 7.45 -11.52 1.85
CA TRP A 51 6.45 -11.41 0.79
C TRP A 51 5.14 -10.85 1.35
N THR A 52 4.36 -10.21 0.50
CA THR A 52 2.95 -9.89 0.75
C THR A 52 2.11 -10.46 -0.38
N TYR A 53 0.92 -10.92 -0.05
CA TYR A 53 -0.04 -11.48 -0.99
C TYR A 53 -1.43 -11.12 -0.51
N ASN A 54 -2.21 -10.52 -1.41
CA ASN A 54 -3.64 -10.30 -1.25
C ASN A 54 -4.34 -10.67 -2.57
N THR A 55 -5.59 -11.09 -2.47
CA THR A 55 -6.52 -11.22 -3.59
C THR A 55 -6.82 -9.85 -4.20
N LEU A 56 -7.35 -9.84 -5.43
CA LEU A 56 -7.78 -8.60 -6.08
C LEU A 56 -8.88 -7.87 -5.30
N GLU A 57 -9.74 -8.60 -4.60
CA GLU A 57 -10.82 -8.02 -3.78
C GLU A 57 -10.25 -7.31 -2.55
N GLU A 58 -9.35 -7.96 -1.81
CA GLU A 58 -8.63 -7.35 -0.68
C GLU A 58 -7.82 -6.12 -1.11
N TRP A 59 -7.16 -6.17 -2.27
CA TRP A 59 -6.47 -4.99 -2.82
C TRP A 59 -7.44 -3.83 -3.14
N ARG A 60 -8.67 -4.12 -3.57
CA ARG A 60 -9.68 -3.07 -3.80
C ARG A 60 -10.18 -2.46 -2.49
N GLU A 61 -10.23 -3.22 -1.41
CA GLU A 61 -10.62 -2.73 -0.08
C GLU A 61 -9.60 -1.76 0.52
N GLU A 62 -8.31 -1.91 0.20
CA GLU A 62 -7.26 -0.96 0.58
C GLU A 62 -7.39 0.39 -0.14
N PHE A 63 -8.01 0.40 -1.32
CA PHE A 63 -8.16 1.58 -2.17
C PHE A 63 -9.62 1.87 -2.55
N PRO A 64 -10.55 2.02 -1.58
CA PRO A 64 -11.98 2.15 -1.85
C PRO A 64 -12.33 3.47 -2.54
N PHE A 65 -11.39 4.42 -2.56
CA PHE A 65 -11.51 5.73 -3.20
C PHE A 65 -11.03 5.74 -4.66
N LEU A 66 -10.35 4.68 -5.12
CA LEU A 66 -9.95 4.55 -6.52
C LEU A 66 -11.14 4.05 -7.34
N SER A 67 -11.48 4.76 -8.41
CA SER A 67 -12.55 4.33 -9.31
C SER A 67 -12.19 2.98 -9.93
N SER A 68 -13.16 2.08 -10.02
CA SER A 68 -13.04 0.71 -10.56
C SER A 68 -12.58 0.59 -12.01
N ARG A 69 -12.24 1.71 -12.68
CA ARG A 69 -11.91 1.76 -14.10
C ARG A 69 -10.42 1.87 -14.44
N GLY A 70 -9.49 1.90 -13.50
CA GLY A 70 -8.10 2.05 -13.96
C GLY A 70 -6.96 2.02 -12.94
N VAL A 71 -6.96 1.11 -11.96
CA VAL A 71 -5.76 0.96 -11.10
C VAL A 71 -5.41 -0.47 -10.72
N ILE A 72 -6.34 -1.43 -10.77
CA ILE A 72 -6.04 -2.82 -10.39
C ILE A 72 -6.74 -3.76 -11.35
#